data_AF-A0A7Z9N6M5-F1
#
_entry.id   AF-A0A7Z9N6M5-F1
#
_cell.length_a   1.000
_cell.length_b   1.000
_cell.length_c   1.000
_cell.angle_alpha   90.00
_cell.angle_beta   90.00
_cell.angle_gamma   90.00
#
_symmetry.space_group_name_H-M   'P 1'
#
loop_
_entity.id
_entity.type
_entity.pdbx_description
1 polymer ?
#
loop_
_entity_poly.entity_id
_entity_poly.type
_entity_poly.pdbx_seq_one_letter_code
_entity_poly.pdbx_strand_id
1 'polypeptide(L)'
;MSFQCGIVGLPNVGKSTLFNALTASNVPTENYPFCTIEPHIGIVELPDPRLYELANIYRPEKVIPATVEFIDIAGLVQGASKGDGLGNQFLGQIRQTEAVIHIVRCFEESNISHVDGTIDPVRDAGTIKTEFLLNDLDRLTKLRAKKETLSKSGDKVIIR
;
A
#
# COMPACT_ATOMS: atom_id res chain seq x y z
N MET A 1 -14.92 -7.27 4.34
CA MET A 1 -13.73 -6.43 4.17
C MET A 1 -12.95 -7.04 3.04
N SER A 2 -12.76 -6.27 1.97
CA SER A 2 -11.92 -6.57 0.82
C SER A 2 -10.46 -6.50 1.25
N PHE A 3 -9.61 -7.32 0.65
CA PHE A 3 -8.18 -7.34 0.98
C PHE A 3 -7.52 -6.05 0.46
N GLN A 4 -6.80 -5.31 1.31
CA GLN A 4 -6.23 -4.00 0.98
C GLN A 4 -4.72 -4.04 0.74
N CYS A 5 -4.31 -3.67 -0.47
CA CYS A 5 -2.92 -3.61 -0.93
C CYS A 5 -2.46 -2.16 -1.13
N GLY A 6 -1.42 -1.74 -0.43
CA GLY A 6 -0.78 -0.44 -0.63
C GLY A 6 0.31 -0.50 -1.70
N ILE A 7 0.19 0.28 -2.77
CA ILE A 7 1.23 0.41 -3.80
C ILE A 7 2.21 1.51 -3.39
N VAL A 8 3.49 1.16 -3.30
CA VAL A 8 4.59 2.05 -2.91
C VAL A 8 5.72 1.98 -3.92
N GLY A 9 6.52 3.03 -3.97
CA GLY A 9 7.72 3.12 -4.79
C GLY A 9 8.28 4.53 -4.77
N LEU A 10 9.51 4.68 -5.25
CA LEU A 10 10.11 6.00 -5.47
C LEU A 10 9.33 6.77 -6.56
N PRO A 11 9.50 8.10 -6.66
CA PRO A 11 9.02 8.86 -7.80
C PRO A 11 9.48 8.26 -9.15
N ASN A 12 8.62 8.34 -10.17
CA ASN A 12 8.92 7.96 -11.56
C ASN A 12 9.24 6.46 -11.81
N VAL A 13 8.87 5.56 -10.89
CA VAL A 13 9.07 4.10 -11.07
C VAL A 13 7.95 3.42 -11.88
N GLY A 14 6.96 4.17 -12.36
CA GLY A 14 5.79 3.63 -13.07
C GLY A 14 4.60 3.28 -12.17
N LYS A 15 4.59 3.76 -10.92
CA LYS A 15 3.53 3.50 -9.93
C LYS A 15 2.12 3.85 -10.41
N SER A 16 1.91 5.10 -10.82
CA SER A 16 0.59 5.54 -11.31
C SER A 16 0.20 4.84 -12.61
N THR A 17 1.17 4.46 -13.46
CA THR A 17 0.92 3.69 -14.67
C THR A 17 0.39 2.29 -14.33
N LEU A 18 1.00 1.59 -13.38
CA LEU A 18 0.52 0.29 -12.91
C LEU A 18 -0.86 0.41 -12.25
N PHE A 19 -1.04 1.40 -11.38
CA PHE A 19 -2.32 1.63 -10.71
C PHE A 19 -3.44 1.88 -11.73
N ASN A 20 -3.22 2.76 -12.70
CA ASN A 20 -4.19 3.02 -13.76
C ASN A 20 -4.46 1.79 -14.63
N ALA A 21 -3.44 0.97 -14.91
CA ALA A 21 -3.62 -0.27 -15.65
C ALA A 21 -4.49 -1.28 -14.88
N LEU A 22 -4.30 -1.37 -13.55
CA LEU A 22 -5.10 -2.23 -12.66
C LEU A 22 -6.54 -1.73 -12.51
N THR A 23 -6.76 -0.42 -12.44
CA THR A 23 -8.10 0.16 -12.24
C THR A 23 -8.90 0.33 -13.54
N ALA A 24 -8.22 0.55 -14.67
CA ALA A 24 -8.89 0.64 -15.97
C ALA A 24 -9.41 -0.71 -16.49
N SER A 25 -8.98 -1.83 -15.91
CA SER A 25 -9.17 -3.17 -16.47
C SER A 25 -10.43 -3.93 -16.03
N ASN A 26 -11.40 -3.31 -15.33
CA ASN A 26 -12.83 -3.70 -15.29
C ASN A 26 -13.50 -3.31 -13.95
N VAL A 27 -13.86 -2.04 -13.76
CA VAL A 27 -14.90 -1.73 -12.75
C VAL A 27 -15.95 -0.81 -13.38
N PRO A 28 -17.13 -1.34 -13.72
CA PRO A 28 -18.32 -0.51 -13.83
C PRO A 28 -18.49 0.22 -12.50
N THR A 29 -18.74 1.53 -12.54
CA THR A 29 -19.16 2.37 -11.40
C THR A 29 -20.56 1.98 -10.91
N GLU A 30 -20.90 0.69 -10.88
CA GLU A 30 -22.18 0.17 -10.42
C GLU A 30 -22.20 0.15 -8.89
N ASN A 31 -22.71 1.24 -8.32
CA ASN A 31 -23.61 1.26 -7.18
C ASN A 31 -23.31 0.29 -6.02
N TYR A 32 -22.07 0.23 -5.51
CA TYR A 32 -21.90 -0.20 -4.12
C TYR A 32 -22.47 0.91 -3.23
N PRO A 33 -23.57 0.68 -2.46
CA PRO A 33 -24.37 1.75 -1.85
C PRO A 33 -23.68 2.59 -0.76
N PHE A 34 -22.37 2.38 -0.54
CA PHE A 34 -21.61 2.94 0.58
C PHE A 34 -20.19 3.39 0.22
N CYS A 35 -19.76 3.31 -1.05
CA CYS A 35 -18.37 3.60 -1.41
C CYS A 35 -18.19 5.04 -1.88
N THR A 36 -17.69 5.90 -1.00
CA THR A 36 -16.97 7.11 -1.41
C THR A 36 -15.62 6.66 -1.95
N ILE A 37 -15.47 6.55 -3.27
CA ILE A 37 -14.19 6.16 -3.88
C ILE A 37 -13.27 7.37 -3.80
N GLU A 38 -12.38 7.38 -2.81
CA GLU A 38 -11.27 8.33 -2.80
C GLU A 38 -10.38 8.06 -4.03
N PRO A 39 -9.87 9.09 -4.73
CA PRO A 39 -9.18 8.96 -6.03
C PRO A 39 -7.89 8.12 -5.99
N HIS A 40 -7.44 7.72 -4.80
CA HIS A 40 -6.28 6.88 -4.57
C HIS A 40 -6.65 5.41 -4.30
N ILE A 41 -7.93 5.02 -4.34
CA ILE A 41 -8.38 3.64 -4.10
C ILE A 41 -8.98 3.06 -5.38
N GLY A 42 -8.48 1.89 -5.77
CA GLY A 42 -8.93 1.12 -6.93
C GLY A 42 -9.38 -0.26 -6.51
N ILE A 43 -10.62 -0.63 -6.84
CA ILE A 43 -11.12 -2.00 -6.64
C ILE A 43 -10.81 -2.79 -7.93
N VAL A 44 -10.37 -4.03 -7.81
CA VAL A 44 -10.09 -4.90 -8.96
C VAL A 44 -10.67 -6.28 -8.70
N GLU A 45 -11.39 -6.81 -9.68
CA GLU A 45 -11.90 -8.18 -9.65
C GLU A 45 -10.76 -9.18 -9.87
N LEU A 46 -10.70 -10.22 -9.03
CA LEU A 46 -9.68 -11.24 -9.11
C LEU A 46 -10.01 -12.22 -10.26
N PRO A 47 -9.12 -12.40 -11.25
CA PRO A 47 -9.33 -13.37 -12.31
C PRO A 47 -9.22 -14.79 -11.74
N ASP A 48 -10.35 -15.49 -11.67
CA ASP A 48 -10.42 -16.89 -11.21
C ASP A 48 -11.11 -17.78 -12.26
N PRO A 49 -10.35 -18.55 -13.06
CA PRO A 49 -10.91 -19.48 -14.05
C PRO A 49 -11.93 -20.46 -13.45
N ARG A 50 -11.74 -20.88 -12.19
CA ARG A 50 -12.61 -21.85 -11.52
C ARG A 50 -14.02 -21.30 -11.30
N LEU A 51 -14.12 -20.00 -11.04
CA LEU A 51 -15.41 -19.33 -10.89
C LEU A 51 -16.21 -19.40 -12.20
N TYR A 52 -15.54 -19.17 -13.33
CA TYR A 52 -16.17 -19.22 -14.64
C TYR A 52 -16.50 -20.65 -15.09
N GLU A 53 -15.68 -21.64 -14.72
CA GLU A 53 -16.03 -23.06 -14.90
C GLU A 53 -17.32 -23.43 -14.14
N LEU A 54 -17.45 -23.01 -12.88
CA LEU A 54 -18.67 -23.22 -12.10
C LEU A 54 -19.87 -22.46 -12.68
N ALA A 55 -19.67 -21.23 -13.14
CA ALA A 55 -20.72 -20.45 -13.80
C ALA A 55 -21.25 -21.13 -15.06
N ASN A 56 -20.39 -21.79 -15.84
CA ASN A 56 -20.78 -22.56 -17.02
C ASN A 56 -21.63 -23.79 -16.67
N ILE A 57 -21.36 -24.43 -15.52
CA ILE A 57 -22.11 -25.60 -15.04
C ILE A 57 -23.47 -25.19 -14.47
N TYR A 58 -23.49 -24.22 -13.56
CA TYR A 58 -24.67 -23.86 -12.77
C TYR A 58 -25.53 -22.77 -13.41
N ARG A 59 -24.98 -22.00 -14.36
CA ARG A 59 -25.65 -20.90 -15.08
C ARG A 59 -26.43 -19.95 -14.14
N PRO A 60 -25.76 -19.36 -13.14
CA PRO A 60 -26.42 -18.41 -12.24
C PRO A 60 -26.81 -17.13 -12.99
N GLU A 61 -27.79 -16.40 -12.46
CA GLU A 61 -28.19 -15.08 -13.00
C GLU A 61 -27.06 -14.05 -12.91
N LYS A 62 -26.20 -14.18 -11.89
CA LYS A 62 -25.05 -13.30 -11.67
C LYS A 62 -23.83 -14.09 -11.20
N VAL A 63 -22.66 -13.74 -11.75
CA VAL A 63 -21.35 -14.20 -11.29
C VAL A 63 -20.69 -13.05 -10.55
N ILE A 64 -20.25 -13.30 -9.31
CA ILE A 64 -19.64 -12.28 -8.45
C ILE A 64 -18.22 -12.73 -8.12
N PRO A 65 -17.19 -12.09 -8.71
CA PRO A 65 -15.80 -12.41 -8.41
C PRO A 65 -15.40 -11.88 -7.03
N ALA A 66 -14.33 -12.46 -6.48
CA ALA A 66 -13.64 -11.87 -5.34
C ALA A 66 -12.95 -10.58 -5.77
N THR A 67 -12.81 -9.60 -4.86
CA THR A 67 -12.19 -8.31 -5.15
C THR A 67 -10.99 -8.04 -4.25
N VAL A 68 -10.05 -7.26 -4.78
CA VAL A 68 -8.90 -6.70 -4.06
C VAL A 68 -8.95 -5.19 -4.19
N GLU A 69 -8.65 -4.49 -3.11
CA GLU A 69 -8.50 -3.05 -3.07
C GLU A 69 -7.02 -2.67 -3.17
N PHE A 70 -6.70 -1.79 -4.11
CA PHE A 70 -5.39 -1.20 -4.29
C PHE A 70 -5.44 0.25 -3.85
N ILE A 71 -4.47 0.66 -3.04
CA ILE A 71 -4.34 2.04 -2.57
C ILE A 71 -3.05 2.59 -3.17
N ASP A 72 -3.17 3.64 -4.00
CA ASP A 72 -2.02 4.34 -4.55
C ASP A 72 -1.43 5.28 -3.51
N ILE A 73 -0.35 4.84 -2.85
CA ILE A 73 0.28 5.62 -1.80
C ILE A 73 1.30 6.57 -2.46
N ALA A 74 1.25 7.87 -2.13
CA ALA A 74 2.06 8.91 -2.78
C ALA A 74 3.58 8.57 -2.76
N GLY A 75 4.34 8.94 -3.80
CA GLY A 75 5.75 8.51 -3.90
C GLY A 75 6.59 8.87 -2.67
N LEU A 76 7.24 7.86 -2.05
CA LEU A 76 8.10 8.09 -0.89
C LEU A 76 9.43 8.67 -1.36
N VAL A 77 9.83 9.78 -0.77
CA VAL A 77 11.16 10.39 -0.97
C VAL A 77 11.98 10.13 0.30
N GLN A 78 13.30 10.02 0.14
CA GLN A 78 14.23 9.86 1.24
C GLN A 78 13.99 10.93 2.33
N GLY A 79 13.94 10.53 3.60
CA GLY A 79 13.68 11.45 4.72
C GLY A 79 12.21 11.55 5.15
N ALA A 80 11.31 10.72 4.62
CA ALA A 80 9.91 10.65 5.06
C ALA A 80 9.76 10.42 6.58
N SER A 81 10.69 9.69 7.21
CA SER A 81 10.69 9.46 8.66
C SER A 81 11.14 10.68 9.49
N LYS A 82 11.75 11.71 8.89
CA LYS A 82 12.35 12.86 9.61
C LYS A 82 11.36 13.97 10.00
N GLY A 83 10.09 13.88 9.60
CA GLY A 83 9.02 14.62 10.26
C GLY A 83 8.48 15.88 9.57
N ASP A 84 8.77 16.12 8.28
CA ASP A 84 8.22 17.25 7.50
C ASP A 84 6.71 17.12 7.17
N GLY A 85 5.94 16.37 7.97
CA GLY A 85 4.49 16.22 7.85
C GLY A 85 4.01 15.27 6.76
N LEU A 86 4.54 15.35 5.54
CA LEU A 86 4.11 14.52 4.40
C LEU A 86 4.45 13.03 4.58
N GLY A 87 5.66 12.73 5.07
CA GLY A 87 6.10 11.33 5.25
C GLY A 87 5.31 10.56 6.30
N ASN A 88 4.82 11.25 7.35
CA ASN A 88 3.99 10.63 8.39
C ASN A 88 2.57 10.29 7.90
N GLN A 89 2.01 11.12 7.01
CA GLN A 89 0.71 10.84 6.38
C GLN A 89 0.82 9.61 5.47
N PHE A 90 1.88 9.53 4.66
CA PHE A 90 2.18 8.38 3.81
C PHE A 90 2.33 7.08 4.62
N LEU A 91 3.16 7.09 5.67
CA LEU A 91 3.32 5.92 6.55
C LEU A 91 2.03 5.57 7.30
N GLY A 92 1.13 6.55 7.51
CA GLY A 92 -0.22 6.35 7.99
C GLY A 92 -1.10 5.53 7.06
N GLN A 93 -1.06 5.84 5.77
CA GLN A 93 -1.80 5.10 4.74
C GLN A 93 -1.30 3.67 4.61
N ILE A 94 0.02 3.44 4.65
CA ILE A 94 0.58 2.08 4.62
C ILE A 94 0.03 1.24 5.78
N ARG A 95 -0.08 1.81 6.97
CA ARG A 95 -0.58 1.10 8.16
C ARG A 95 -2.06 0.69 8.06
N GLN A 96 -2.81 1.28 7.15
CA GLN A 96 -4.19 0.89 6.88
C GLN A 96 -4.28 -0.30 5.92
N THR A 97 -3.18 -0.67 5.27
CA THR A 97 -3.12 -1.76 4.28
C THR A 97 -2.69 -3.08 4.93
N GLU A 98 -3.12 -4.20 4.34
CA GLU A 98 -2.80 -5.56 4.78
C GLU A 98 -1.57 -6.12 4.06
N ALA A 99 -1.29 -5.63 2.85
CA ALA A 99 -0.11 -5.96 2.07
C ALA A 99 0.48 -4.72 1.38
N VAL A 100 1.79 -4.75 1.14
CA VAL A 100 2.51 -3.70 0.41
C VAL A 100 3.04 -4.25 -0.91
N ILE A 101 2.72 -3.56 -2.00
CA ILE A 101 3.25 -3.81 -3.34
C ILE A 101 4.31 -2.77 -3.63
N HIS A 102 5.57 -3.20 -3.63
CA HIS A 102 6.71 -2.32 -3.84
C HIS A 102 7.15 -2.36 -5.30
N ILE A 103 6.96 -1.24 -6.00
CA ILE A 103 7.39 -1.07 -7.38
C ILE A 103 8.82 -0.54 -7.39
N VAL A 104 9.69 -1.30 -8.07
CA VAL A 104 11.10 -0.98 -8.24
C VAL A 104 11.37 -0.76 -9.72
N ARG A 105 12.03 0.35 -10.05
CA ARG A 105 12.37 0.68 -11.44
C ARG A 105 13.55 -0.16 -11.91
N CYS A 106 13.33 -0.97 -12.93
CA CYS A 106 14.35 -1.81 -13.57
C CYS A 106 14.54 -1.49 -15.06
N PHE A 107 14.28 -0.24 -15.46
CA PHE A 107 14.38 0.22 -16.84
C PHE A 107 15.04 1.60 -16.94
N GLU A 108 15.85 1.78 -17.98
CA GLU A 108 16.44 3.07 -18.36
C GLU A 108 15.56 3.76 -19.40
N GLU A 109 15.37 5.06 -19.25
CA GLU A 109 14.61 5.89 -20.21
C GLU A 109 15.16 7.31 -20.14
N SER A 110 15.63 7.86 -21.28
CA SER A 110 16.35 9.13 -21.32
C SER A 110 15.50 10.33 -20.92
N ASN A 111 14.17 10.21 -21.05
CA ASN A 111 13.21 11.26 -20.74
C ASN A 111 12.69 11.21 -19.29
N ILE A 112 13.13 10.25 -18.47
CA ILE A 112 12.61 10.05 -17.11
C ILE A 112 13.74 10.13 -16.09
N SER A 113 13.78 11.23 -15.34
CA SER A 113 14.76 11.44 -14.27
C SER A 113 14.54 10.48 -13.09
N HIS A 114 15.65 10.07 -12.48
CA HIS A 114 15.67 9.33 -11.22
C HIS A 114 16.01 10.30 -10.07
N VAL A 115 15.44 10.09 -8.88
CA VAL A 115 15.64 10.99 -7.72
C VAL A 115 17.13 11.12 -7.34
N ASP A 116 17.85 10.01 -7.42
CA ASP A 116 19.30 9.95 -7.12
C ASP A 116 20.19 10.14 -8.37
N GLY A 117 19.61 10.58 -9.49
CA GLY A 117 20.30 10.77 -10.78
C GLY A 117 20.75 9.49 -11.50
N THR A 118 20.89 8.38 -10.77
CA THR A 118 21.25 7.04 -11.29
C THR A 118 20.19 6.04 -10.88
N ILE A 119 19.93 5.03 -11.72
CA ILE A 119 18.99 3.95 -11.43
C ILE A 119 19.76 2.81 -10.77
N ASP A 120 19.35 2.42 -9.56
CA ASP A 120 19.90 1.26 -8.85
C ASP A 120 18.76 0.56 -8.10
N PRO A 121 18.17 -0.50 -8.67
CA PRO A 121 17.03 -1.19 -8.09
C PRO A 121 17.27 -1.68 -6.66
N VAL A 122 18.50 -2.09 -6.33
CA VAL A 122 18.85 -2.65 -5.02
C VAL A 122 18.94 -1.54 -3.99
N ARG A 123 19.60 -0.43 -4.33
CA ARG A 123 19.65 0.76 -3.49
C ARG A 123 18.25 1.31 -3.26
N ASP A 124 17.48 1.48 -4.32
CA ASP A 124 16.15 2.08 -4.30
C ASP A 124 15.20 1.25 -3.41
N ALA A 125 15.25 -0.08 -3.55
CA ALA A 125 14.50 -0.97 -2.67
C ALA A 125 14.94 -0.88 -1.19
N GLY A 126 16.26 -0.73 -0.98
CA GLY A 126 16.87 -0.52 0.33
C GLY A 126 16.45 0.80 1.00
N THR A 127 16.28 1.87 0.23
CA THR A 127 15.82 3.17 0.72
C THR A 127 14.43 3.06 1.35
N ILE A 128 13.45 2.50 0.62
CA ILE A 128 12.08 2.31 1.15
C ILE A 128 12.10 1.41 2.39
N LYS A 129 12.83 0.29 2.33
CA LYS A 129 12.94 -0.63 3.47
C LYS A 129 13.51 0.05 4.72
N THR A 130 14.52 0.89 4.55
CA THR A 130 15.13 1.64 5.66
C THR A 130 14.13 2.59 6.31
N GLU A 131 13.32 3.29 5.52
CA GLU A 131 12.28 4.20 6.03
C GLU A 131 11.19 3.45 6.82
N PHE A 132 10.81 2.24 6.38
CA PHE A 132 9.89 1.39 7.15
C PHE A 132 10.50 0.98 8.49
N LEU A 133 11.74 0.52 8.49
CA LEU A 133 12.45 0.12 9.72
C LEU A 133 12.63 1.29 10.69
N LEU A 134 12.93 2.49 10.19
CA LEU A 134 13.05 3.70 11.01
C LEU A 134 11.71 4.10 11.62
N ASN A 135 10.61 3.98 10.87
CA ASN A 135 9.26 4.26 11.40
C ASN A 135 8.86 3.27 12.51
N ASP A 136 9.13 1.98 12.30
CA ASP A 136 8.87 0.96 13.30
C ASP A 136 9.73 1.17 14.56
N LEU A 137 11.00 1.55 14.40
CA LEU A 137 11.89 1.85 15.51
C LEU A 137 11.40 3.05 16.34
N ASP A 138 11.00 4.15 15.69
CA ASP A 138 10.43 5.32 16.37
C ASP A 138 9.15 4.93 17.15
N ARG A 139 8.28 4.14 16.52
CA ARG A 139 7.06 3.64 17.16
C ARG A 139 7.35 2.76 18.38
N LEU A 140 8.26 1.79 18.24
CA LEU A 140 8.64 0.90 19.34
C LEU A 140 9.28 1.68 20.48
N THR A 141 10.08 2.71 20.18
CA THR A 141 10.69 3.59 21.17
C THR A 141 9.63 4.36 21.96
N LYS A 142 8.63 4.94 21.29
CA LYS A 142 7.50 5.65 21.92
C LYS A 142 6.64 4.71 22.76
N LEU A 143 6.33 3.51 22.25
CA LEU A 143 5.56 2.49 22.97
C LEU A 143 6.30 2.02 24.22
N ARG A 144 7.62 1.80 24.12
CA ARG A 144 8.46 1.42 25.25
C ARG A 144 8.45 2.49 26.34
N ALA A 145 8.69 3.75 25.98
CA ALA A 145 8.68 4.86 26.94
C ALA A 145 7.33 4.97 27.68
N LYS A 146 6.20 4.82 26.96
CA LYS A 146 4.86 4.80 27.55
C LYS A 146 4.62 3.60 28.48
N LYS A 147 5.11 2.42 28.12
CA LYS A 147 5.00 1.23 28.98
C LYS A 147 5.88 1.34 30.23
N GLU A 148 7.07 1.93 30.12
CA GLU A 148 7.97 2.16 31.25
C GLU A 148 7.38 3.13 32.28
N THR A 149 6.68 4.19 31.84
CA THR A 149 5.98 5.10 32.76
C THR A 149 4.80 4.44 33.45
N LEU A 150 3.97 3.68 32.72
CA LEU A 150 2.84 2.94 33.28
C LEU A 150 3.25 1.82 34.26
N SER A 151 4.38 1.15 33.99
CA SER A 151 4.93 0.13 34.89
C SER A 151 5.36 0.73 36.23
N LYS A 152 5.93 1.95 36.21
CA LYS A 152 6.34 2.67 37.43
C LYS A 152 5.16 3.21 38.25
N SER A 153 3.99 3.44 37.63
CA SER A 153 2.79 3.94 38.33
C SER A 153 1.96 2.84 39.02
N GLY A 154 2.38 1.57 38.98
CA GLY A 154 1.79 0.50 39.78
C GLY A 154 0.58 -0.24 39.17
N ASP A 155 0.18 0.07 37.93
CA ASP A 155 -0.85 -0.67 37.21
C ASP A 155 -0.32 -2.03 36.75
N LYS A 156 -0.49 -3.04 37.62
CA LYS A 156 0.01 -4.42 37.48
C LYS A 156 -0.62 -5.25 36.34
N VAL A 157 -1.40 -4.67 35.44
CA VAL A 157 -2.08 -5.40 34.36
C VAL A 157 -1.66 -4.89 33.00
N ILE A 158 -0.39 -5.09 32.60
CA ILE A 158 0.00 -4.85 31.19
C ILE A 158 1.05 -5.86 30.74
N ILE A 159 0.70 -7.15 30.71
CA ILE A 159 1.37 -8.13 29.82
C ILE A 159 0.31 -9.07 29.23
N ARG A 160 -0.23 -8.69 28.07
CA ARG A 160 -0.60 -9.61 26.98
C ARG A 160 -0.25 -8.92 25.66
#